data_AF-A0A968R6M7-F1
#
_entry.id   AF-A0A968R6M7-F1
#
_cell.length_a   1.000
_cell.length_b   1.000
_cell.length_c   1.000
_cell.angle_alpha   90.00
_cell.angle_beta   90.00
_cell.angle_gamma   90.00
#
_symmetry.space_group_name_H-M   'P 1'
#
loop_
_entity.id
_entity.type
_entity.pdbx_description
1 polymer ?
#
loop_
_entity_poly.entity_id
_entity_poly.type
_entity_poly.pdbx_seq_one_letter_code
_entity_poly.pdbx_strand_id
1 'polypeptide(L)'
;MVEQNQVKQQTAGSQKIVNPPVWLNQLGYWFRIGLTVFTALSLLLGTVACTNSSSATTAPASWQQALRVTPKETLTLIVKEHSSLPELKVAAGQSAAAEAIKRMRVWQVNGSVGRLNLYDFNNSALCGTKGCLYVGYLIPNDSSQMPTEVFAAYLDPHKPPKTPLFKADSSSQEDLPCLGVNQLSQESRRQLQFCYDGLTYQLADSQLFKDG
;
A
#
# COMPACT_ATOMS: atom_id res chain seq x y z
N MET A 1 -9.55 -4.97 -106.26
CA MET A 1 -8.90 -6.28 -106.08
C MET A 1 -7.72 -6.02 -105.16
N VAL A 2 -7.85 -6.40 -103.88
CA VAL A 2 -6.97 -5.94 -102.80
C VAL A 2 -5.96 -7.02 -102.47
N GLU A 3 -4.70 -6.60 -102.52
CA GLU A 3 -3.47 -7.30 -102.14
C GLU A 3 -3.47 -7.61 -100.63
N GLN A 4 -3.30 -8.88 -100.25
CA GLN A 4 -3.16 -9.25 -98.84
C GLN A 4 -1.68 -9.34 -98.46
N ASN A 5 -1.25 -8.33 -97.72
CA ASN A 5 0.03 -8.25 -97.04
C ASN A 5 0.04 -9.11 -95.75
N GLN A 6 1.18 -9.76 -95.51
CA GLN A 6 1.43 -10.65 -94.38
C GLN A 6 1.45 -9.94 -93.02
N VAL A 7 1.09 -10.67 -91.95
CA VAL A 7 1.72 -10.53 -90.63
C VAL A 7 1.98 -11.91 -90.05
N LYS A 8 3.27 -12.25 -89.90
CA LYS A 8 3.76 -13.42 -89.19
C LYS A 8 3.76 -13.10 -87.69
N GLN A 9 2.82 -13.64 -86.93
CA GLN A 9 2.81 -13.48 -85.47
C GLN A 9 3.78 -14.47 -84.81
N GLN A 10 4.79 -13.92 -84.11
CA GLN A 10 5.66 -14.67 -83.21
C GLN A 10 4.91 -15.01 -81.92
N THR A 11 4.87 -16.29 -81.58
CA THR A 11 4.25 -16.80 -80.35
C THR A 11 5.18 -16.55 -79.16
N ALA A 12 4.68 -15.83 -78.15
CA ALA A 12 5.35 -15.62 -76.88
C ALA A 12 5.54 -16.95 -76.12
N GLY A 13 6.74 -17.17 -75.59
CA GLY A 13 7.10 -18.36 -74.83
C GLY A 13 6.27 -18.52 -73.55
N SER A 14 5.68 -19.70 -73.41
CA SER A 14 4.94 -20.13 -72.22
C SER A 14 5.89 -20.28 -71.03
N GLN A 15 5.85 -19.37 -70.06
CA GLN A 15 6.48 -19.57 -68.76
C GLN A 15 5.78 -20.74 -68.03
N LYS A 16 6.48 -21.86 -67.86
CA LYS A 16 6.03 -22.96 -66.99
C LYS A 16 5.97 -22.44 -65.56
N ILE A 17 4.76 -22.32 -65.02
CA ILE A 17 4.54 -22.18 -63.59
C ILE A 17 4.99 -23.50 -62.95
N VAL A 18 6.17 -23.50 -62.34
CA VAL A 18 6.67 -24.64 -61.57
C VAL A 18 5.87 -24.67 -60.28
N ASN A 19 4.94 -25.62 -60.18
CA ASN A 19 4.21 -25.86 -58.93
C ASN A 19 5.23 -26.31 -57.87
N PRO A 20 5.26 -25.67 -56.69
CA PRO A 20 6.20 -26.02 -55.64
C PRO A 20 5.95 -27.46 -55.13
N PRO A 21 6.99 -28.15 -54.66
CA PRO A 21 6.87 -29.47 -54.04
C PRO A 21 5.81 -29.48 -52.93
N VAL A 22 5.00 -30.54 -52.87
CA VAL A 22 3.86 -30.70 -51.93
C VAL A 22 4.25 -30.47 -50.46
N TRP A 23 5.47 -30.84 -50.08
CA TRP A 23 6.03 -30.63 -48.74
C TRP A 23 6.11 -29.14 -48.32
N LEU A 24 6.41 -28.23 -49.26
CA LEU A 24 6.48 -26.79 -48.96
C LEU A 24 5.09 -26.20 -48.67
N ASN A 25 4.06 -26.68 -49.38
CA ASN A 25 2.68 -26.29 -49.09
C ASN A 25 2.21 -26.82 -47.73
N GLN A 26 2.63 -28.03 -47.35
CA GLN A 26 2.34 -28.58 -46.02
C GLN A 26 3.04 -27.79 -44.90
N LEU A 27 4.32 -27.46 -45.06
CA LEU A 27 5.04 -26.60 -44.11
C LEU A 27 4.39 -25.22 -43.97
N GLY A 28 4.02 -24.59 -45.08
CA GLY A 28 3.31 -23.30 -45.06
C GLY A 28 1.95 -23.38 -44.38
N TYR A 29 1.23 -24.48 -44.53
CA TYR A 29 -0.06 -24.72 -43.87
C TYR A 29 0.10 -24.84 -42.35
N TRP A 30 1.05 -25.66 -41.88
CA TRP A 30 1.34 -25.82 -40.45
C TRP A 30 1.90 -24.55 -39.82
N PHE A 31 2.75 -23.81 -40.53
CA PHE A 31 3.26 -22.52 -40.08
C PHE A 31 2.14 -21.50 -39.90
N ARG A 32 1.17 -21.44 -40.83
CA ARG A 32 0.01 -20.55 -40.72
C ARG A 32 -0.87 -20.89 -39.53
N ILE A 33 -1.14 -22.18 -39.29
CA ILE A 33 -1.90 -22.62 -38.12
C ILE A 33 -1.16 -22.27 -36.82
N GLY A 34 0.16 -22.52 -36.77
CA GLY A 34 0.99 -22.18 -35.62
C GLY A 34 0.98 -20.68 -35.34
N LEU A 35 1.11 -19.85 -36.37
CA LEU A 35 1.06 -18.40 -36.27
C LEU A 35 -0.31 -17.93 -35.76
N THR A 36 -1.42 -18.44 -36.30
CA THR A 36 -2.76 -18.03 -35.86
C THR A 36 -3.01 -18.42 -34.40
N VAL A 37 -2.63 -19.63 -34.00
CA VAL A 37 -2.76 -20.09 -32.61
C VAL A 37 -1.88 -19.26 -31.67
N PHE A 38 -0.63 -18.99 -32.04
CA PHE A 38 0.28 -18.17 -31.25
C PHE A 38 -0.22 -16.72 -31.08
N THR A 39 -0.73 -16.12 -32.16
CA THR A 39 -1.32 -14.76 -32.09
C THR A 39 -2.59 -14.73 -31.23
N ALA A 40 -3.45 -15.75 -31.31
CA ALA A 40 -4.64 -15.86 -30.47
C ALA A 40 -4.29 -16.06 -28.99
N LEU A 41 -3.29 -16.91 -28.67
CA LEU A 41 -2.80 -17.08 -27.31
C LEU A 41 -2.15 -15.81 -26.75
N SER A 42 -1.39 -15.08 -27.58
CA SER A 42 -0.75 -13.83 -27.17
C SER A 42 -1.78 -12.75 -26.83
N LEU A 43 -2.91 -12.70 -27.55
CA LEU A 43 -4.02 -11.80 -27.23
C LEU A 43 -4.75 -12.20 -25.93
N LEU A 44 -4.88 -13.50 -25.65
CA LEU A 44 -5.50 -13.99 -24.40
C LEU A 44 -4.62 -13.76 -23.17
N LEU A 45 -3.30 -13.83 -23.31
CA LEU A 45 -2.34 -13.56 -22.23
C LEU A 45 -2.05 -12.06 -22.05
N GLY A 46 -2.35 -11.22 -23.05
CA GLY A 46 -2.16 -9.77 -23.01
C GLY A 46 -3.22 -8.99 -22.23
N THR A 47 -4.38 -9.58 -21.92
CA THR A 47 -5.47 -8.88 -21.23
C THR A 47 -5.52 -9.10 -19.71
N VAL A 48 -4.53 -9.78 -19.12
CA VAL A 48 -4.49 -10.05 -17.67
C VAL A 48 -3.57 -9.11 -16.88
N ALA A 49 -2.93 -8.14 -17.54
CA ALA A 49 -1.98 -7.24 -16.88
C ALA A 49 -2.26 -5.79 -17.25
N CYS A 50 -3.38 -5.22 -16.79
CA CYS A 50 -3.57 -3.79 -16.52
C CYS A 50 -4.96 -3.56 -15.91
N THR A 51 -5.18 -4.06 -14.70
CA THR A 51 -6.11 -3.44 -13.76
C THR A 51 -5.35 -3.15 -12.49
N ASN A 52 -4.73 -1.96 -12.44
CA ASN A 52 -4.30 -1.35 -11.17
C ASN A 52 -5.55 -0.91 -10.39
N SER A 53 -6.35 -1.88 -10.00
CA SER A 53 -7.26 -1.76 -8.87
C SER A 53 -6.61 -2.56 -7.77
N SER A 54 -5.53 -1.99 -7.22
CA SER A 54 -4.94 -2.44 -5.97
C SER A 54 -5.99 -2.22 -4.88
N SER A 55 -6.95 -3.14 -4.78
CA SER A 55 -7.75 -3.34 -3.58
C SER A 55 -6.79 -3.91 -2.53
N ALA A 56 -5.84 -3.09 -2.09
CA ALA A 56 -5.02 -3.39 -0.94
C ALA A 56 -5.99 -3.67 0.21
N THR A 57 -5.90 -4.87 0.75
CA THR A 57 -6.80 -5.28 1.82
C THR A 57 -6.34 -4.55 3.07
N THR A 58 -6.97 -3.42 3.38
CA THR A 58 -6.57 -2.62 4.53
C THR A 58 -7.25 -3.14 5.80
N ALA A 59 -6.49 -3.40 6.86
CA ALA A 59 -7.04 -3.82 8.15
C ALA A 59 -7.22 -2.60 9.07
N PRO A 60 -8.41 -2.39 9.66
CA PRO A 60 -8.62 -1.30 10.63
C PRO A 60 -7.80 -1.54 11.89
N ALA A 61 -7.45 -0.47 12.59
CA ALA A 61 -6.71 -0.57 13.84
C ALA A 61 -7.47 -1.30 14.95
N SER A 62 -6.86 -2.38 15.47
CA SER A 62 -7.36 -3.19 16.58
C SER A 62 -6.77 -2.72 17.91
N TRP A 63 -7.30 -1.61 18.41
CA TRP A 63 -6.85 -1.02 19.67
C TRP A 63 -7.14 -1.92 20.88
N GLN A 64 -6.14 -2.09 21.74
CA GLN A 64 -6.25 -2.76 23.03
C GLN A 64 -5.59 -1.94 24.13
N GLN A 65 -5.84 -2.28 25.39
CA GLN A 65 -5.22 -1.58 26.52
C GLN A 65 -3.70 -1.82 26.52
N ALA A 66 -2.90 -0.75 26.61
CA ALA A 66 -1.45 -0.83 26.48
C ALA A 66 -0.80 -1.71 27.55
N LEU A 67 -1.29 -1.62 28.80
CA LEU A 67 -0.83 -2.43 29.94
C LEU A 67 -0.96 -3.95 29.76
N ARG A 68 -1.77 -4.43 28.80
CA ARG A 68 -1.90 -5.88 28.54
C ARG A 68 -0.71 -6.46 27.80
N VAL A 69 0.00 -5.64 27.02
CA VAL A 69 1.04 -6.13 26.09
C VAL A 69 2.35 -5.36 26.19
N THR A 70 2.38 -4.24 26.91
CA THR A 70 3.58 -3.43 27.15
C THR A 70 3.83 -3.32 28.65
N PRO A 71 5.05 -3.59 29.15
CA PRO A 71 5.41 -3.39 30.54
C PRO A 71 5.13 -1.97 31.03
N LYS A 72 4.74 -1.83 32.29
CA LYS A 72 4.37 -0.55 32.88
C LYS A 72 5.55 0.44 32.87
N GLU A 73 6.75 -0.07 33.03
CA GLU A 73 8.00 0.69 33.05
C GLU A 73 8.24 1.34 31.69
N THR A 74 8.06 0.59 30.60
CA THR A 74 8.13 1.12 29.23
C THR A 74 7.08 2.20 28.98
N LEU A 75 5.83 1.97 29.40
CA LEU A 75 4.77 2.98 29.26
C LEU A 75 5.07 4.24 30.08
N THR A 76 5.73 4.10 31.23
CA THR A 76 6.17 5.23 32.05
C THR A 76 7.24 6.05 31.34
N LEU A 77 8.19 5.40 30.66
CA LEU A 77 9.20 6.08 29.84
C LEU A 77 8.56 6.83 28.67
N ILE A 78 7.66 6.19 27.92
CA ILE A 78 6.92 6.83 26.82
C ILE A 78 6.16 8.07 27.31
N VAL A 79 5.45 7.97 28.44
CA VAL A 79 4.75 9.12 29.01
C VAL A 79 5.70 10.23 29.44
N LYS A 80 6.87 9.89 29.97
CA LYS A 80 7.89 10.87 30.37
C LYS A 80 8.55 11.57 29.19
N GLU A 81 8.76 10.85 28.10
CA GLU A 81 9.40 11.39 26.89
C GLU A 81 8.49 12.38 26.15
N HIS A 82 7.18 12.14 26.16
CA HIS A 82 6.22 12.96 25.41
C HIS A 82 5.31 13.85 26.26
N SER A 83 5.47 13.86 27.59
CA SER A 83 4.65 14.71 28.46
C SER A 83 5.33 15.08 29.76
N SER A 84 4.92 16.23 30.31
CA SER A 84 5.25 16.66 31.67
C SER A 84 4.31 16.06 32.73
N LEU A 85 3.40 15.13 32.37
CA LEU A 85 2.51 14.49 33.33
C LEU A 85 3.21 13.80 34.50
N PRO A 86 4.39 13.18 34.35
CA PRO A 86 5.09 12.59 35.50
C PRO A 86 5.46 13.62 36.58
N GLU A 87 5.57 14.90 36.22
CA GLU A 87 5.89 16.00 37.13
C GLU A 87 4.65 16.54 37.86
N LEU A 88 3.45 16.24 37.34
CA LEU A 88 2.17 16.65 37.90
C LEU A 88 1.72 15.67 38.99
N LYS A 89 1.75 16.14 40.24
CA LYS A 89 1.08 15.47 41.36
C LYS A 89 -0.41 15.79 41.31
N VAL A 90 -1.27 14.77 41.25
CA VAL A 90 -2.73 14.96 41.30
C VAL A 90 -3.18 15.00 42.75
N ALA A 91 -4.30 15.68 43.02
CA ALA A 91 -4.97 15.64 44.31
C ALA A 91 -5.19 14.17 44.75
N ALA A 92 -5.08 13.90 46.06
CA ALA A 92 -5.17 12.57 46.69
C ALA A 92 -3.96 11.62 46.50
N GLY A 93 -2.78 12.13 46.12
CA GLY A 93 -1.54 11.33 46.10
C GLY A 93 -1.42 10.36 44.93
N GLN A 94 -2.31 10.47 43.94
CA GLN A 94 -2.25 9.71 42.70
C GLN A 94 -1.32 10.39 41.69
N SER A 95 -0.53 9.58 40.98
CA SER A 95 0.35 10.06 39.91
C SER A 95 -0.46 10.29 38.63
N ALA A 96 -0.36 11.49 38.05
CA ALA A 96 -1.06 11.81 36.79
C ALA A 96 -0.61 10.87 35.66
N ALA A 97 0.67 10.53 35.63
CA ALA A 97 1.23 9.54 34.71
C ALA A 97 0.60 8.15 34.91
N ALA A 98 0.40 7.69 36.16
CA ALA A 98 -0.21 6.40 36.42
C ALA A 98 -1.66 6.33 35.89
N GLU A 99 -2.45 7.39 36.04
CA GLU A 99 -3.80 7.47 35.49
C GLU A 99 -3.81 7.58 33.95
N ALA A 100 -2.85 8.30 33.37
CA ALA A 100 -2.67 8.34 31.93
C ALA A 100 -2.37 6.94 31.36
N ILE A 101 -1.41 6.22 31.96
CA ILE A 101 -1.01 4.86 31.55
C ILE A 101 -2.19 3.89 31.56
N LYS A 102 -3.11 3.99 32.53
CA LYS A 102 -4.31 3.14 32.59
C LYS A 102 -5.21 3.29 31.37
N ARG A 103 -5.25 4.50 30.78
CA ARG A 103 -6.10 4.85 29.63
C ARG A 103 -5.41 4.59 28.29
N MET A 104 -4.08 4.52 28.28
CA MET A 104 -3.29 4.28 27.07
C MET A 104 -3.77 3.04 26.33
N ARG A 105 -3.88 3.17 25.02
CA ARG A 105 -4.16 2.10 24.09
C ARG A 105 -2.96 1.85 23.20
N VAL A 106 -2.85 0.64 22.71
CA VAL A 106 -1.84 0.25 21.74
C VAL A 106 -2.50 -0.54 20.62
N TRP A 107 -2.02 -0.32 19.40
CA TRP A 107 -2.30 -1.15 18.25
C TRP A 107 -0.98 -1.72 17.74
N GLN A 108 -0.96 -3.04 17.51
CA GLN A 108 0.22 -3.77 17.11
C GLN A 108 0.11 -4.16 15.64
N VAL A 109 1.11 -3.81 14.85
CA VAL A 109 1.18 -4.09 13.41
C VAL A 109 2.46 -4.86 13.15
N ASN A 110 2.33 -6.08 12.64
CA ASN A 110 3.48 -6.92 12.32
C ASN A 110 4.07 -6.53 10.95
N GLY A 111 5.39 -6.60 10.82
CA GLY A 111 6.12 -6.58 9.56
C GLY A 111 7.29 -7.57 9.59
N SER A 112 8.11 -7.58 8.55
CA SER A 112 9.23 -8.52 8.40
C SER A 112 10.41 -8.20 9.31
N VAL A 113 10.67 -6.92 9.59
CA VAL A 113 11.78 -6.47 10.47
C VAL A 113 11.41 -6.44 11.96
N GLY A 114 10.12 -6.51 12.27
CA GLY A 114 9.65 -6.39 13.64
C GLY A 114 8.16 -6.11 13.71
N ARG A 115 7.75 -5.57 14.85
CA ARG A 115 6.36 -5.19 15.12
C ARG A 115 6.32 -3.73 15.53
N LEU A 116 5.52 -2.94 14.83
CA LEU A 116 5.17 -1.59 15.25
C LEU A 116 4.14 -1.67 16.38
N ASN A 117 4.46 -1.06 17.52
CA ASN A 117 3.50 -0.74 18.57
C ASN A 117 3.14 0.74 18.46
N LEU A 118 1.94 1.04 17.96
CA LEU A 118 1.40 2.39 17.91
C LEU A 118 0.59 2.68 19.17
N TYR A 119 0.98 3.69 19.93
CA TYR A 119 0.36 4.10 21.18
C TYR A 119 -0.54 5.31 20.99
N ASP A 120 -1.72 5.21 21.57
CA ASP A 120 -2.68 6.30 21.76
C ASP A 120 -2.76 6.59 23.25
N PHE A 121 -2.38 7.79 23.65
CA PHE A 121 -2.43 8.20 25.05
C PHE A 121 -3.86 8.24 25.60
N ASN A 122 -4.86 8.42 24.72
CA ASN A 122 -6.29 8.41 25.05
C ASN A 122 -6.62 9.27 26.28
N ASN A 123 -5.96 10.42 26.35
CA ASN A 123 -6.04 11.38 27.44
C ASN A 123 -6.14 12.78 26.84
N SER A 124 -7.29 13.44 27.02
CA SER A 124 -7.54 14.78 26.47
C SER A 124 -6.57 15.84 27.02
N ALA A 125 -6.00 15.64 28.21
CA ALA A 125 -4.97 16.53 28.76
C ALA A 125 -3.64 16.49 27.98
N LEU A 126 -3.45 15.46 27.16
CA LEU A 126 -2.29 15.30 26.26
C LEU A 126 -2.62 15.66 24.81
N CYS A 127 -3.83 16.16 24.55
CA CYS A 127 -4.23 16.67 23.25
C CYS A 127 -4.06 18.19 23.23
N GLY A 128 -3.52 18.70 22.13
CA GLY A 128 -3.41 20.15 21.87
C GLY A 128 -4.42 20.61 20.84
N THR A 129 -4.29 21.86 20.40
CA THR A 129 -5.10 22.43 19.30
C THR A 129 -4.90 21.72 17.97
N LYS A 130 -3.79 20.99 17.81
CA LYS A 130 -3.45 20.20 16.62
C LYS A 130 -3.94 18.74 16.67
N GLY A 131 -4.67 18.37 17.71
CA GLY A 131 -5.13 17.00 17.94
C GLY A 131 -4.39 16.29 19.08
N CYS A 132 -4.56 14.98 19.14
CA CYS A 132 -3.95 14.10 20.13
C CYS A 132 -2.67 13.48 19.60
N LEU A 133 -1.67 13.32 20.47
CA LEU A 133 -0.41 12.69 20.10
C LEU A 133 -0.57 11.16 19.97
N TYR A 134 -0.04 10.61 18.89
CA TYR A 134 0.16 9.18 18.66
C TYR A 134 1.65 8.93 18.42
N VAL A 135 2.21 7.92 19.09
CA VAL A 135 3.64 7.57 18.98
C VAL A 135 3.80 6.11 18.67
N GLY A 136 4.72 5.76 17.78
CA GLY A 136 4.93 4.40 17.30
C GLY A 136 6.37 3.96 17.54
N TYR A 137 6.52 2.81 18.18
CA TYR A 137 7.82 2.20 18.44
C TYR A 137 7.94 0.91 17.63
N LEU A 138 9.03 0.78 16.87
CA LEU A 138 9.42 -0.47 16.25
C LEU A 138 10.04 -1.36 17.32
N ILE A 139 9.44 -2.52 17.55
CA ILE A 139 10.00 -3.61 18.35
C ILE A 139 10.66 -4.58 17.36
N PRO A 140 12.00 -4.61 17.25
CA PRO A 140 12.69 -5.48 16.31
C PRO A 140 12.44 -6.96 16.62
N ASN A 141 12.51 -7.81 15.60
CA ASN A 141 12.47 -9.27 15.80
C ASN A 141 13.72 -9.79 16.52
N ASP A 142 14.85 -9.12 16.31
CA ASP A 142 16.12 -9.38 16.97
C ASP A 142 16.10 -8.75 18.38
N SER A 143 16.12 -9.60 19.41
CA SER A 143 16.08 -9.19 20.81
C SER A 143 17.36 -8.47 21.28
N SER A 144 18.44 -8.48 20.48
CA SER A 144 19.63 -7.68 20.76
C SER A 144 19.45 -6.20 20.39
N GLN A 145 18.45 -5.88 19.55
CA GLN A 145 18.15 -4.52 19.15
C GLN A 145 17.10 -3.90 20.07
N MET A 146 17.29 -2.62 20.37
CA MET A 146 16.40 -1.89 21.28
C MET A 146 15.17 -1.38 20.52
N PRO A 147 13.99 -1.34 21.18
CA PRO A 147 12.84 -0.61 20.68
C PRO A 147 13.21 0.83 20.32
N THR A 148 12.80 1.28 19.14
CA THR A 148 13.11 2.63 18.64
C THR A 148 11.83 3.34 18.24
N GLU A 149 11.69 4.61 18.58
CA GLU A 149 10.59 5.43 18.09
C GLU A 149 10.75 5.67 16.58
N VAL A 150 9.70 5.34 15.83
CA VAL A 150 9.68 5.45 14.36
C VAL A 150 8.50 6.26 13.86
N PHE A 151 7.56 6.68 14.72
CA PHE A 151 6.41 7.49 14.34
C PHE A 151 6.01 8.41 15.48
N ALA A 152 5.75 9.69 15.17
CA ALA A 152 5.11 10.61 16.09
C ALA A 152 4.26 11.61 15.29
N ALA A 153 2.97 11.69 15.60
CA ALA A 153 2.07 12.63 14.94
C ALA A 153 0.96 13.11 15.87
N TYR A 154 0.63 14.39 15.76
CA TYR A 154 -0.61 14.94 16.31
C TYR A 154 -1.72 14.76 15.28
N LEU A 155 -2.77 14.04 15.66
CA LEU A 155 -3.89 13.72 14.80
C LEU A 155 -5.20 14.04 15.52
N ASP A 156 -6.19 14.53 14.77
CA ASP A 156 -7.53 14.71 15.31
C ASP A 156 -8.14 13.32 15.62
N PRO A 157 -8.50 13.03 16.89
CA PRO A 157 -9.16 11.77 17.24
C PRO A 157 -10.59 11.68 16.69
N HIS A 158 -11.19 12.81 16.27
CA HIS A 158 -12.49 12.84 15.63
C HIS A 158 -12.34 12.30 14.21
N LYS A 159 -12.97 11.14 13.97
CA LYS A 159 -12.93 10.44 12.69
C LYS A 159 -14.25 10.65 11.93
N PRO A 160 -14.21 10.63 10.59
CA PRO A 160 -15.43 10.56 9.79
C PRO A 160 -16.30 9.36 10.23
N PRO A 161 -17.64 9.47 10.18
CA PRO A 161 -18.52 8.37 10.51
C PRO A 161 -18.14 7.09 9.74
N LYS A 162 -18.21 5.93 10.40
CA LYS A 162 -17.97 4.60 9.81
C LYS A 162 -16.57 4.36 9.22
N THR A 163 -15.62 5.28 9.41
CA THR A 163 -14.24 5.12 8.95
C THR A 163 -13.28 5.04 10.14
N PRO A 164 -12.38 4.05 10.22
CA PRO A 164 -11.39 3.98 11.29
C PRO A 164 -10.36 5.12 11.15
N LEU A 165 -9.87 5.65 12.27
CA LEU A 165 -8.81 6.66 12.26
C LEU A 165 -7.53 6.09 11.62
N PHE A 166 -7.13 4.89 12.03
CA PHE A 166 -5.96 4.18 11.52
C PHE A 166 -6.34 2.89 10.81
N LYS A 167 -5.62 2.58 9.74
CA LYS A 167 -5.63 1.29 9.05
C LYS A 167 -4.21 0.93 8.62
N ALA A 168 -3.89 -0.35 8.56
CA ALA A 168 -2.63 -0.84 7.97
C ALA A 168 -2.94 -1.34 6.57
N ASP A 169 -2.12 -0.95 5.60
CA ASP A 169 -2.21 -1.47 4.25
C ASP A 169 -1.65 -2.91 4.21
N SER A 170 -2.18 -3.74 3.31
CA SER A 170 -1.67 -5.12 3.14
C SER A 170 -0.26 -5.16 2.53
N SER A 171 0.15 -4.09 1.85
CA SER A 171 1.49 -3.96 1.28
C SER A 171 2.45 -3.38 2.31
N SER A 172 3.64 -3.97 2.42
CA SER A 172 4.77 -3.42 3.17
C SER A 172 5.67 -2.60 2.27
N GLN A 173 6.27 -1.56 2.85
CA GLN A 173 7.40 -0.82 2.28
C GLN A 173 8.49 -0.82 3.34
N GLU A 174 9.73 -1.13 2.94
CA GLU A 174 10.86 -1.31 3.87
C GLU A 174 10.49 -2.22 5.05
N ASP A 175 9.84 -3.36 4.76
CA ASP A 175 9.50 -4.39 5.74
C ASP A 175 8.48 -4.04 6.83
N LEU A 176 7.85 -2.86 6.79
CA LEU A 176 6.69 -2.51 7.63
C LEU A 176 5.49 -2.08 6.78
N PRO A 177 4.24 -2.39 7.20
CA PRO A 177 3.04 -1.89 6.53
C PRO A 177 2.95 -0.37 6.55
N CYS A 178 2.50 0.22 5.45
CA CYS A 178 2.09 1.62 5.45
C CYS A 178 0.84 1.82 6.31
N LEU A 179 0.77 2.97 7.00
CA LEU A 179 -0.34 3.37 7.85
C LEU A 179 -1.22 4.36 7.11
N GLY A 180 -2.46 3.97 6.85
CA GLY A 180 -3.50 4.89 6.41
C GLY A 180 -4.13 5.61 7.60
N VAL A 181 -4.19 6.93 7.55
CA VAL A 181 -4.79 7.77 8.59
C VAL A 181 -5.91 8.62 8.00
N ASN A 182 -7.11 8.53 8.57
CA ASN A 182 -8.27 9.30 8.14
C ASN A 182 -8.50 10.50 9.07
N GLN A 183 -8.48 11.70 8.51
CA GLN A 183 -8.67 12.97 9.21
C GLN A 183 -9.88 13.71 8.64
N LEU A 184 -10.56 14.46 9.50
CA LEU A 184 -11.55 15.44 9.06
C LEU A 184 -10.83 16.71 8.57
N SER A 185 -11.33 17.30 7.49
CA SER A 185 -10.82 18.54 6.91
C SER A 185 -11.99 19.41 6.49
N GLN A 186 -12.45 20.29 7.39
CA GLN A 186 -13.63 21.17 7.18
C GLN A 186 -14.87 20.38 6.71
N GLU A 187 -15.10 20.30 5.40
CA GLU A 187 -16.24 19.62 4.73
C GLU A 187 -15.81 18.39 3.92
N SER A 188 -14.59 17.90 4.16
CA SER A 188 -13.97 16.86 3.37
C SER A 188 -13.22 15.88 4.26
N ARG A 189 -13.07 14.65 3.78
CA ARG A 189 -12.21 13.65 4.40
C ARG A 189 -10.82 13.74 3.79
N ARG A 190 -9.80 13.80 4.63
CA ARG A 190 -8.40 13.68 4.21
C ARG A 190 -7.87 12.31 4.59
N GLN A 191 -7.28 11.59 3.64
CA GLN A 191 -6.56 10.35 3.91
C GLN A 191 -5.07 10.61 3.74
N LEU A 192 -4.32 10.40 4.82
CA LEU A 192 -2.87 10.44 4.85
C LEU A 192 -2.35 9.01 4.76
N GLN A 193 -1.24 8.81 4.07
CA GLN A 193 -0.52 7.54 4.05
C GLN A 193 0.90 7.78 4.57
N PHE A 194 1.25 7.09 5.63
CA PHE A 194 2.59 7.09 6.19
C PHE A 194 3.27 5.77 5.88
N CYS A 195 4.48 5.80 5.34
CA CYS A 195 5.25 4.59 5.03
C CYS A 195 6.61 4.67 5.72
N TYR A 196 7.10 3.51 6.16
CA TYR A 196 8.42 3.40 6.77
C TYR A 196 9.50 3.49 5.71
N ASP A 197 10.54 4.28 5.96
CA ASP A 197 11.66 4.50 5.03
C ASP A 197 12.96 3.78 5.44
N GLY A 198 12.87 2.86 6.40
CA GLY A 198 14.03 2.20 7.01
C GLY A 198 14.50 2.84 8.31
N LEU A 199 14.06 4.07 8.61
CA LEU A 199 14.37 4.79 9.85
C LEU A 199 13.09 5.24 10.58
N THR A 200 12.16 5.88 9.86
CA THR A 200 10.96 6.48 10.43
C THR A 200 9.80 6.39 9.43
N TYR A 201 8.58 6.59 9.92
CA TYR A 201 7.41 6.74 9.08
C TYR A 201 7.32 8.16 8.53
N GLN A 202 7.32 8.27 7.20
CA GLN A 202 7.21 9.52 6.46
C GLN A 202 5.86 9.62 5.76
N LEU A 203 5.34 10.85 5.62
CA LEU A 203 4.12 11.08 4.84
C LEU A 203 4.41 10.83 3.36
N ALA A 204 3.90 9.72 2.84
CA ALA A 204 4.09 9.30 1.46
C ALA A 204 2.99 9.85 0.53
N ASP A 205 1.75 9.95 1.02
CA ASP A 205 0.61 10.46 0.24
C ASP A 205 -0.41 11.19 1.11
N SER A 206 -1.17 12.10 0.49
CA SER A 206 -2.23 12.88 1.13
C SER A 206 -3.34 13.17 0.12
N GLN A 207 -4.44 12.42 0.21
CA GLN A 207 -5.59 12.56 -0.66
C GLN A 207 -6.74 13.29 0.04
N LEU A 208 -7.43 14.17 -0.68
CA LEU A 208 -8.63 14.85 -0.21
C LEU A 208 -9.85 14.32 -0.94
N PHE A 209 -10.84 13.85 -0.18
CA PHE A 209 -12.12 13.38 -0.67
C PHE A 209 -13.20 14.40 -0.29
N LYS A 210 -13.87 14.96 -1.28
CA LYS A 210 -15.07 15.76 -1.05
C LYS A 210 -16.21 14.81 -0.68
N ASP A 211 -16.89 15.07 0.42
CA ASP A 211 -18.15 14.38 0.70
C ASP A 211 -19.15 14.83 -0.38
N GLY A 212 -19.70 13.85 -1.11
CA GLY A 212 -20.64 14.08 -2.20
C GLY A 212 -22.07 14.33 -1.73
#